data_AF-A0A4V3FIP2-F1
#
_entry.id   AF-A0A4V3FIP2-F1
#
_cell.length_a   1.000
_cell.length_b   1.000
_cell.length_c   1.000
_cell.angle_alpha   90.00
_cell.angle_beta   90.00
_cell.angle_gamma   90.00
#
_symmetry.space_group_name_H-M   'P 1'
#
loop_
_entity.id
_entity.type
_entity.pdbx_description
1 polymer ?
#
loop_
_entity_poly.entity_id
_entity_poly.type
_entity_poly.pdbx_seq_one_letter_code
_entity_poly.pdbx_strand_id
1 'polypeptide(L)'
;MTDYGHELVFGTFLTPAVQVPERVIALAQLTEQVGLDLVTVQDHPYQPRLLDAWTLLSVIASHTQSVKVATNVANLPLRHPVVLARSVATLDLITGGRVELGLGAGGFRDAVAANAGPRLTAGESVEALEEALAIIREVWTPEGGGIRLAGKHYEMSGAKRGPAPAHDVEIWLGAYKPRMLAVTGRLADGWLPSSGYTPPEALAGMNKIIDEAAVEAGRSPSDVRRLYNVGGQFGRGGGFLQGPEAQWIEQLAELTVTEGMSTYVLASDDPDDIRRFADVAAGVREAVAAERSGAVAVEAPTAVVVGSTAAASGAFSVVPTPAPVVRRSAVQPWDESDRPTGPALDPARSYSPRQLASGQHLIDVHDHLRAELEQVRDLVEQVAAGSMGVGAARSHINTMTMRQNNWTLGVYCESYCRLVTTHHSIEDASMFPQLRRADPALAPVVDRLQEEHLVIHDVLEGVDKALVALVDGSGDVDGLRAAVDLLDDALLSHLSYEERELVEPIARLGVL
;
A
#
# COMPACT_ATOMS: atom_id res chain seq x y z
N MET A 1 10.01 -10.99 -20.40
CA MET A 1 9.64 -9.98 -19.39
C MET A 1 10.46 -10.24 -18.15
N THR A 2 11.09 -9.19 -17.64
CA THR A 2 11.94 -9.13 -16.44
C THR A 2 11.14 -8.88 -15.16
N ASP A 3 9.81 -8.93 -15.24
CA ASP A 3 8.86 -8.66 -14.14
C ASP A 3 8.95 -9.65 -12.95
N TYR A 4 9.53 -10.85 -13.14
CA TYR A 4 9.67 -11.94 -12.16
C TYR A 4 8.38 -12.42 -11.46
N GLY A 5 7.24 -11.75 -11.64
CA GLY A 5 5.92 -12.14 -11.14
C GLY A 5 5.72 -11.93 -9.63
N HIS A 6 6.63 -11.20 -8.96
CA HIS A 6 6.50 -10.96 -7.53
C HIS A 6 5.29 -10.06 -7.21
N GLU A 7 4.66 -10.33 -6.06
CA GLU A 7 3.72 -9.41 -5.43
C GLU A 7 4.41 -8.08 -5.11
N LEU A 8 3.67 -6.98 -5.23
CA LEU A 8 4.18 -5.66 -4.96
C LEU A 8 4.07 -5.32 -3.48
N VAL A 9 5.20 -4.95 -2.90
CA VAL A 9 5.33 -4.54 -1.50
C VAL A 9 5.72 -3.07 -1.46
N PHE A 10 5.03 -2.27 -0.67
CA PHE A 10 5.37 -0.86 -0.48
C PHE A 10 5.64 -0.58 0.98
N GLY A 11 6.63 0.25 1.27
CA GLY A 11 7.03 0.49 2.64
C GLY A 11 7.74 1.81 2.88
N THR A 12 8.14 2.03 4.12
CA THR A 12 8.88 3.21 4.55
C THR A 12 10.27 2.85 5.05
N PHE A 13 11.22 3.76 4.83
CA PHE A 13 12.54 3.74 5.44
C PHE A 13 12.61 4.94 6.38
N LEU A 14 12.35 4.67 7.65
CA LEU A 14 12.26 5.67 8.71
C LEU A 14 13.64 5.90 9.34
N THR A 15 13.95 7.16 9.64
CA THR A 15 15.16 7.51 10.38
C THR A 15 14.97 7.13 11.85
N PRO A 16 15.84 6.28 12.44
CA PRO A 16 15.74 5.87 13.84
C PRO A 16 16.27 6.97 14.77
N ALA A 17 15.76 8.19 14.68
CA ALA A 17 16.28 9.36 15.36
C ALA A 17 16.07 9.32 16.89
N VAL A 18 17.12 9.59 17.68
CA VAL A 18 17.03 9.61 19.16
C VAL A 18 16.34 10.84 19.73
N GLN A 19 16.17 11.90 18.95
CA GLN A 19 15.63 13.18 19.44
C GLN A 19 14.15 13.06 19.79
N VAL A 20 13.40 12.26 19.02
CA VAL A 20 11.97 12.01 19.23
C VAL A 20 11.67 10.54 18.93
N PRO A 21 12.08 9.58 19.79
CA PRO A 21 11.91 8.14 19.55
C PRO A 21 10.47 7.73 19.28
N GLU A 22 9.52 8.37 19.98
CA GLU A 22 8.09 8.12 19.85
C GLU A 22 7.57 8.51 18.46
N ARG A 23 8.19 9.49 17.80
CA ARG A 23 7.82 9.87 16.43
C ARG A 23 8.12 8.75 15.46
N VAL A 24 9.22 8.01 15.64
CA VAL A 24 9.55 6.89 14.75
C VAL A 24 8.49 5.78 14.85
N ILE A 25 8.04 5.50 16.07
CA ILE A 25 6.95 4.55 16.32
C ILE A 25 5.65 5.05 15.69
N ALA A 26 5.30 6.33 15.86
CA ALA A 26 4.10 6.92 15.28
C ALA A 26 4.11 6.89 13.74
N LEU A 27 5.27 7.12 13.10
CA LEU A 27 5.42 7.01 11.65
C LEU A 27 5.30 5.56 11.15
N ALA A 28 5.78 4.59 11.93
CA ALA A 28 5.60 3.17 11.63
C ALA A 28 4.13 2.75 11.74
N GLN A 29 3.41 3.26 12.75
CA GLN A 29 1.97 3.09 12.87
C GLN A 29 1.22 3.76 11.72
N LEU A 30 1.64 4.97 11.31
CA LEU A 30 1.07 5.64 10.14
C LEU A 30 1.27 4.81 8.88
N THR A 31 2.47 4.24 8.68
CA THR A 31 2.78 3.35 7.54
C THR A 31 1.76 2.21 7.46
N GLU A 32 1.46 1.56 8.59
CA GLU A 32 0.41 0.53 8.67
C GLU A 32 -1.00 1.09 8.40
N GLN A 33 -1.34 2.22 9.03
CA GLN A 33 -2.67 2.83 8.94
C GLN A 33 -3.06 3.26 7.53
N VAL A 34 -2.08 3.63 6.70
CA VAL A 34 -2.30 4.00 5.29
C VAL A 34 -2.20 2.80 4.35
N GLY A 35 -2.04 1.57 4.87
CA GLY A 35 -2.07 0.34 4.06
C GLY A 35 -0.76 0.02 3.33
N LEU A 36 0.38 0.56 3.78
CA LEU A 36 1.69 0.10 3.33
C LEU A 36 2.09 -1.18 4.08
N ASP A 37 2.96 -1.98 3.48
CA ASP A 37 3.23 -3.37 3.84
C ASP A 37 4.48 -3.54 4.74
N LEU A 38 5.41 -2.59 4.68
CA LEU A 38 6.77 -2.76 5.22
C LEU A 38 7.28 -1.49 5.94
N VAL A 39 7.86 -1.67 7.13
CA VAL A 39 8.62 -0.63 7.84
C VAL A 39 10.07 -1.06 7.93
N THR A 40 10.99 -0.19 7.52
CA THR A 40 12.43 -0.45 7.61
C THR A 40 13.18 0.66 8.32
N VAL A 41 14.29 0.30 8.97
CA VAL A 41 15.19 1.25 9.64
C VAL A 41 16.65 0.89 9.38
N GLN A 42 17.51 1.90 9.33
CA GLN A 42 18.96 1.70 9.16
C GLN A 42 19.63 1.21 10.45
N ASP A 43 20.65 0.37 10.32
CA ASP A 43 21.48 -0.09 11.45
C ASP A 43 22.87 0.55 11.38
N HIS A 44 23.07 1.62 12.15
CA HIS A 44 24.36 2.31 12.26
C HIS A 44 24.74 2.45 13.74
N PRO A 45 25.18 1.36 14.42
CA PRO A 45 25.40 1.35 15.87
C PRO A 45 26.42 2.39 16.38
N TYR A 46 27.29 2.87 15.49
CA TYR A 46 28.30 3.90 15.76
C TYR A 46 27.78 5.34 15.66
N GLN A 47 26.52 5.55 15.24
CA GLN A 47 25.92 6.89 15.14
C GLN A 47 25.17 7.21 16.45
N PRO A 48 25.67 8.12 17.30
CA PRO A 48 25.06 8.40 18.60
C PRO A 48 23.70 9.11 18.50
N ARG A 49 23.32 9.57 17.31
CA ARG A 49 22.02 10.22 17.03
C ARG A 49 20.95 9.21 16.63
N LEU A 50 21.27 7.93 16.55
CA LEU A 50 20.37 6.88 16.08
C LEU A 50 20.12 5.85 17.19
N LEU A 51 18.89 5.36 17.24
CA LEU A 51 18.46 4.26 18.11
C LEU A 51 19.05 2.93 17.59
N ASP A 52 19.20 1.96 18.49
CA ASP A 52 19.56 0.60 18.10
C ASP A 52 18.44 -0.03 17.26
N ALA A 53 18.79 -0.49 16.05
CA ALA A 53 17.81 -0.96 15.08
C ALA A 53 16.95 -2.14 15.58
N TRP A 54 17.54 -3.16 16.18
CA TRP A 54 16.80 -4.35 16.62
C TRP A 54 15.91 -4.07 17.84
N THR A 55 16.39 -3.22 18.76
CA THR A 55 15.57 -2.76 19.88
C THR A 55 14.38 -1.96 19.37
N LEU A 56 14.61 -1.02 18.44
CA LEU A 56 13.54 -0.22 17.85
C LEU A 56 12.54 -1.06 17.06
N LEU A 57 13.01 -1.97 16.18
CA LEU A 57 12.12 -2.85 15.40
C LEU A 57 11.26 -3.73 16.30
N SER A 58 11.78 -4.18 17.44
CA SER A 58 10.99 -4.94 18.42
C SER A 58 9.86 -4.11 19.04
N VAL A 59 10.11 -2.82 19.29
CA VAL A 59 9.09 -1.88 19.80
C VAL A 59 8.09 -1.50 18.71
N ILE A 60 8.54 -1.25 17.48
CA ILE A 60 7.66 -0.99 16.34
C ILE A 60 6.72 -2.18 16.15
N ALA A 61 7.27 -3.39 16.10
CA ALA A 61 6.48 -4.58 15.86
C ALA A 61 5.48 -4.91 16.99
N SER A 62 5.69 -4.41 18.21
CA SER A 62 4.71 -4.54 19.30
C SER A 62 3.61 -3.47 19.27
N HIS A 63 3.81 -2.39 18.51
CA HIS A 63 2.86 -1.29 18.32
C HIS A 63 2.16 -1.32 16.96
N THR A 64 2.47 -2.33 16.13
CA THR A 64 1.85 -2.60 14.83
C THR A 64 1.40 -4.06 14.76
N GLN A 65 0.52 -4.40 13.83
CA GLN A 65 -0.15 -5.70 13.78
C GLN A 65 0.07 -6.49 12.49
N SER A 66 0.15 -5.82 11.34
CA SER A 66 0.22 -6.43 10.02
C SER A 66 1.51 -6.07 9.26
N VAL A 67 2.07 -4.87 9.45
CA VAL A 67 3.27 -4.48 8.70
C VAL A 67 4.45 -5.39 9.02
N LYS A 68 5.19 -5.75 7.97
CA LYS A 68 6.49 -6.38 8.11
C LYS A 68 7.51 -5.37 8.62
N VAL A 69 8.53 -5.86 9.31
CA VAL A 69 9.64 -5.06 9.83
C VAL A 69 10.98 -5.61 9.36
N ALA A 70 11.89 -4.74 8.95
CA ALA A 70 13.21 -5.16 8.49
C ALA A 70 14.31 -4.13 8.76
N THR A 71 15.54 -4.60 8.88
CA THR A 71 16.71 -3.72 8.81
C THR A 71 16.99 -3.31 7.36
N ASN A 72 17.44 -2.08 7.12
CA ASN A 72 17.79 -1.56 5.80
C ASN A 72 19.10 -0.75 5.85
N VAL A 73 20.26 -1.38 5.98
CA VAL A 73 20.49 -2.82 6.23
C VAL A 73 21.26 -3.00 7.55
N ALA A 74 21.21 -4.19 8.13
CA ALA A 74 21.94 -4.58 9.33
C ALA A 74 23.47 -4.44 9.12
N ASN A 75 24.18 -3.94 10.13
CA ASN A 75 25.62 -3.79 10.07
C ASN A 75 26.31 -5.10 10.49
N LEU A 76 26.51 -6.02 9.55
CA LEU A 76 27.10 -7.34 9.84
C LEU A 76 28.40 -7.28 10.66
N PRO A 77 29.37 -6.39 10.36
CA PRO A 77 30.62 -6.33 11.13
C PRO A 77 30.46 -6.06 12.64
N LEU A 78 29.33 -5.47 13.06
CA LEU A 78 29.01 -5.21 14.46
C LEU A 78 27.88 -6.11 15.00
N ARG A 79 27.39 -7.06 14.21
CA ARG A 79 26.31 -7.99 14.55
C ARG A 79 26.78 -9.42 14.27
N HIS A 80 27.31 -10.11 15.27
CA HIS A 80 27.77 -11.49 15.10
C HIS A 80 26.65 -12.37 14.48
N PRO A 81 26.92 -13.15 13.41
CA PRO A 81 25.87 -13.78 12.59
C PRO A 81 24.96 -14.72 13.38
N VAL A 82 25.50 -15.49 14.34
CA VAL A 82 24.68 -16.35 15.21
C VAL A 82 23.74 -15.54 16.11
N VAL A 83 24.19 -14.40 16.62
CA VAL A 83 23.37 -13.54 17.49
C VAL A 83 22.29 -12.87 16.65
N LEU A 84 22.67 -12.34 15.49
CA LEU A 84 21.76 -11.72 14.54
C LEU A 84 20.65 -12.70 14.11
N ALA A 85 21.02 -13.92 13.69
CA ALA A 85 20.07 -14.97 13.30
C ALA A 85 19.06 -15.27 14.41
N ARG A 86 19.52 -15.36 15.66
CA ARG A 86 18.63 -15.60 16.80
C ARG A 86 17.72 -14.40 17.09
N SER A 87 18.22 -13.18 17.00
CA SER A 87 17.40 -11.97 17.16
C SER A 87 16.29 -11.91 16.12
N VAL A 88 16.62 -12.17 14.86
CA VAL A 88 15.66 -12.23 13.74
C VAL A 88 14.59 -13.29 14.02
N ALA A 89 15.00 -14.55 14.25
CA ALA A 89 14.06 -15.64 14.49
C ALA A 89 13.20 -15.43 15.74
N THR A 90 13.76 -14.82 16.79
CA THR A 90 13.00 -14.51 18.01
C THR A 90 11.93 -13.47 17.74
N LEU A 91 12.26 -12.37 17.06
CA LEU A 91 11.27 -11.36 16.72
C LEU A 91 10.24 -11.91 15.75
N ASP A 92 10.65 -12.76 14.81
CA ASP A 92 9.75 -13.40 13.86
C ASP A 92 8.71 -14.30 14.55
N LEU A 93 9.16 -15.10 15.52
CA LEU A 93 8.28 -15.92 16.36
C LEU A 93 7.33 -15.07 17.21
N ILE A 94 7.79 -13.95 17.77
CA ILE A 94 6.96 -13.05 18.56
C ILE A 94 5.89 -12.38 17.70
N THR A 95 6.24 -12.01 16.48
CA THR A 95 5.36 -11.26 15.57
C THR A 95 4.45 -12.14 14.73
N GLY A 96 4.67 -13.45 14.72
CA GLY A 96 3.91 -14.41 13.93
C GLY A 96 4.27 -14.39 12.45
N GLY A 97 5.53 -14.10 12.09
CA GLY A 97 6.00 -14.17 10.70
C GLY A 97 6.11 -12.82 9.97
N ARG A 98 6.48 -11.74 10.68
CA ARG A 98 6.53 -10.37 10.11
C ARG A 98 7.94 -9.80 9.96
N VAL A 99 9.00 -10.59 10.09
CA VAL A 99 10.37 -10.06 10.13
C VAL A 99 11.18 -10.49 8.91
N GLU A 100 11.80 -9.52 8.25
CA GLU A 100 12.74 -9.78 7.15
C GLU A 100 14.13 -9.22 7.49
N LEU A 101 15.19 -9.73 6.86
CA LEU A 101 16.57 -9.34 7.16
C LEU A 101 17.24 -8.64 5.96
N GLY A 102 17.25 -7.31 5.94
CA GLY A 102 18.21 -6.60 5.10
C GLY A 102 19.61 -6.65 5.74
N LEU A 103 20.62 -7.15 5.02
CA LEU A 103 21.98 -7.39 5.51
C LEU A 103 23.02 -6.65 4.66
N GLY A 104 23.97 -5.99 5.32
CA GLY A 104 25.05 -5.27 4.66
C GLY A 104 26.43 -5.65 5.20
N ALA A 105 27.43 -5.60 4.32
CA ALA A 105 28.83 -5.86 4.67
C ALA A 105 29.50 -4.75 5.51
N GLY A 106 28.78 -3.66 5.83
CA GLY A 106 29.25 -2.52 6.62
C GLY A 106 30.02 -1.47 5.79
N GLY A 107 29.31 -0.47 5.27
CA GLY A 107 29.87 0.55 4.37
C GLY A 107 30.85 1.56 4.99
N PHE A 108 30.92 1.65 6.31
CA PHE A 108 31.71 2.65 7.04
C PHE A 108 32.82 2.00 7.87
N ARG A 109 33.84 1.47 7.20
CA ARG A 109 34.94 0.69 7.80
C ARG A 109 35.59 1.36 9.02
N ASP A 110 35.85 2.66 8.96
CA ASP A 110 36.56 3.34 10.06
C ASP A 110 35.65 3.50 11.29
N ALA A 111 34.35 3.71 11.10
CA ALA A 111 33.38 3.77 12.20
C ALA A 111 33.16 2.39 12.84
N VAL A 112 33.13 1.33 12.03
CA VAL A 112 33.11 -0.07 12.48
C VAL A 112 34.35 -0.38 13.32
N ALA A 113 35.55 -0.06 12.81
CA ALA A 113 36.81 -0.29 13.52
C ALA A 113 36.91 0.49 14.84
N ALA A 114 36.41 1.73 14.87
CA ALA A 114 36.34 2.54 16.08
C ALA A 114 35.45 1.92 17.17
N ASN A 115 34.51 1.05 16.80
CA ASN A 115 33.64 0.31 17.71
C ASN A 115 34.07 -1.15 17.87
N ALA A 116 35.37 -1.41 17.71
CA ALA A 116 36.00 -2.73 17.84
C ALA A 116 35.50 -3.80 16.84
N GLY A 117 34.84 -3.39 15.76
CA GLY A 117 34.54 -4.26 14.64
C GLY A 117 35.78 -4.57 13.78
N PRO A 118 35.72 -5.61 12.94
CA PRO A 118 36.85 -6.02 12.10
C PRO A 118 37.14 -4.99 11.01
N ARG A 119 38.42 -4.74 10.75
CA ARG A 119 38.88 -3.82 9.70
C ARG A 119 39.12 -4.56 8.37
N LEU A 120 38.03 -5.03 7.76
CA LEU A 120 38.08 -5.81 6.52
C LEU A 120 38.36 -4.94 5.28
N THR A 121 39.08 -5.49 4.32
CA THR A 121 39.11 -4.98 2.94
C THR A 121 37.77 -5.23 2.24
N ALA A 122 37.55 -4.61 1.08
CA ALA A 122 36.31 -4.83 0.31
C ALA A 122 36.12 -6.29 -0.15
N GLY A 123 37.22 -7.02 -0.42
CA GLY A 123 37.15 -8.44 -0.77
C GLY A 123 36.82 -9.31 0.43
N GLU A 124 37.48 -9.06 1.56
CA GLU A 124 37.24 -9.77 2.81
C GLU A 124 35.84 -9.50 3.37
N SER A 125 35.27 -8.31 3.17
CA SER A 125 33.90 -8.03 3.61
C SER A 125 32.85 -8.82 2.81
N VAL A 126 33.14 -9.13 1.54
CA VAL A 126 32.32 -10.05 0.74
C VAL A 126 32.44 -11.48 1.26
N GLU A 127 33.68 -11.95 1.47
CA GLU A 127 33.96 -13.30 2.02
C GLU A 127 33.29 -13.51 3.37
N ALA A 128 33.41 -12.54 4.28
CA ALA A 128 32.75 -12.57 5.58
C ALA A 128 31.22 -12.59 5.45
N LEU A 129 30.64 -11.86 4.50
CA LEU A 129 29.19 -11.87 4.29
C LEU A 129 28.70 -13.23 3.75
N GLU A 130 29.43 -13.85 2.82
CA GLU A 130 29.12 -15.21 2.33
C GLU A 130 29.16 -16.24 3.48
N GLU A 131 30.19 -16.21 4.33
CA GLU A 131 30.27 -17.07 5.52
C GLU A 131 29.11 -16.79 6.51
N ALA A 132 28.77 -15.52 6.72
CA ALA A 132 27.68 -15.13 7.60
C ALA A 132 26.31 -15.61 7.11
N LEU A 133 26.03 -15.52 5.80
CA LEU A 133 24.80 -16.04 5.20
C LEU A 133 24.64 -17.54 5.47
N ALA A 134 25.71 -18.31 5.27
CA ALA A 134 25.72 -19.74 5.58
C ALA A 134 25.43 -20.00 7.06
N ILE A 135 26.09 -19.26 7.97
CA ILE A 135 25.84 -19.38 9.41
C ILE A 135 24.39 -19.05 9.78
N ILE A 136 23.85 -17.95 9.25
CA ILE A 136 22.49 -17.50 9.56
C ILE A 136 21.47 -18.57 9.15
N ARG A 137 21.59 -19.10 7.93
CA ARG A 137 20.73 -20.20 7.44
C ARG A 137 20.88 -21.45 8.30
N GLU A 138 22.11 -21.85 8.63
CA GLU A 138 22.36 -23.00 9.49
C GLU A 138 21.76 -22.86 10.90
N VAL A 139 21.72 -21.64 11.46
CA VAL A 139 21.05 -21.37 12.74
C VAL A 139 19.54 -21.58 12.63
N TRP A 140 18.91 -21.20 11.51
CA TRP A 140 17.48 -21.33 11.32
C TRP A 140 17.01 -22.74 10.95
N THR A 141 17.92 -23.62 10.52
CA THR A 141 17.59 -25.03 10.26
C THR A 141 17.28 -25.75 11.59
N PRO A 142 16.06 -26.30 11.78
CA PRO A 142 15.69 -26.98 13.03
C PRO A 142 16.36 -28.35 13.20
N GLU A 143 16.80 -28.97 12.11
CA GLU A 143 17.38 -30.31 12.08
C GLU A 143 18.92 -30.28 11.98
N GLY A 144 19.56 -31.34 12.49
CA GLY A 144 21.00 -31.57 12.36
C GLY A 144 21.82 -31.40 13.65
N GLY A 145 23.10 -31.77 13.59
CA GLY A 145 24.06 -31.56 14.67
C GLY A 145 24.47 -30.10 14.84
N GLY A 146 25.36 -29.82 15.79
CA GLY A 146 25.88 -28.46 16.00
C GLY A 146 26.59 -27.91 14.74
N ILE A 147 26.43 -26.61 14.50
CA ILE A 147 27.01 -25.88 13.36
C ILE A 147 28.53 -25.91 13.48
N ARG A 148 29.19 -26.39 12.43
CA ARG A 148 30.65 -26.45 12.32
C ARG A 148 31.08 -25.75 11.04
N LEU A 149 31.90 -24.72 11.19
CA LEU A 149 32.45 -23.95 10.07
C LEU A 149 33.87 -23.56 10.43
N ALA A 150 34.83 -23.90 9.59
CA ALA A 150 36.21 -23.43 9.68
C ALA A 150 36.42 -22.29 8.67
N GLY A 151 35.62 -21.22 8.81
CA GLY A 151 35.67 -20.06 7.94
C GLY A 151 36.89 -19.20 8.21
N LYS A 152 37.26 -18.36 7.24
CA LYS A 152 38.35 -17.40 7.36
C LYS A 152 37.97 -16.24 8.28
N HIS A 153 36.69 -15.89 8.33
CA HIS A 153 36.16 -14.79 9.13
C HIS A 153 35.37 -15.26 10.35
N TYR A 154 34.73 -16.42 10.26
CA TYR A 154 33.97 -17.01 11.37
C TYR A 154 34.33 -18.48 11.59
N GLU A 155 34.63 -18.82 12.85
CA GLU A 155 34.87 -20.20 13.28
C GLU A 155 33.74 -20.69 14.18
N MET A 156 33.02 -21.72 13.75
CA MET A 156 31.97 -22.40 14.53
C MET A 156 32.44 -23.80 14.92
N SER A 157 32.44 -24.11 16.22
CA SER A 157 32.97 -25.35 16.80
C SER A 157 31.87 -26.23 17.42
N GLY A 158 30.71 -26.31 16.76
CA GLY A 158 29.54 -27.05 17.24
C GLY A 158 28.49 -26.15 17.91
N ALA A 159 28.29 -24.94 17.39
CA ALA A 159 27.27 -24.02 17.91
C ALA A 159 25.87 -24.64 17.77
N LYS A 160 25.02 -24.48 18.78
CA LYS A 160 23.65 -24.99 18.72
C LYS A 160 22.81 -24.17 17.74
N ARG A 161 22.07 -24.90 16.90
CA ARG A 161 21.02 -24.36 16.03
C ARG A 161 19.86 -23.79 16.87
N GLY A 162 19.04 -22.99 16.22
CA GLY A 162 17.80 -22.48 16.74
C GLY A 162 17.87 -21.16 17.52
N PRO A 163 16.70 -20.53 17.75
CA PRO A 163 15.39 -21.01 17.28
C PRO A 163 15.23 -20.86 15.76
N ALA A 164 14.40 -21.72 15.15
CA ALA A 164 13.94 -21.53 13.78
C ALA A 164 12.87 -20.42 13.75
N PRO A 165 12.85 -19.56 12.72
CA PRO A 165 11.82 -18.53 12.57
C PRO A 165 10.41 -19.13 12.35
N ALA A 166 9.37 -18.31 12.47
CA ALA A 166 7.98 -18.71 12.24
C ALA A 166 7.67 -18.90 10.76
N HIS A 167 8.40 -18.22 9.88
CA HIS A 167 8.33 -18.36 8.43
C HIS A 167 9.72 -18.40 7.79
N ASP A 168 9.78 -18.66 6.49
CA ASP A 168 11.01 -18.59 5.71
C ASP A 168 11.46 -17.13 5.53
N VAL A 169 12.18 -16.60 6.53
CA VAL A 169 12.69 -15.23 6.55
C VAL A 169 13.60 -14.97 5.35
N GLU A 170 13.30 -13.91 4.60
CA GLU A 170 14.10 -13.45 3.47
C GLU A 170 15.33 -12.66 3.93
N ILE A 171 16.44 -12.82 3.21
CA ILE A 171 17.67 -12.06 3.38
C ILE A 171 17.90 -11.18 2.15
N TRP A 172 17.84 -9.86 2.35
CA TRP A 172 18.00 -8.87 1.30
C TRP A 172 19.37 -8.19 1.38
N LEU A 173 20.12 -8.12 0.27
CA LEU A 173 21.46 -7.53 0.27
C LEU A 173 21.48 -6.13 -0.34
N GLY A 174 22.06 -5.18 0.41
CA GLY A 174 22.47 -3.88 -0.11
C GLY A 174 23.76 -4.01 -0.92
N ALA A 175 23.63 -4.24 -2.23
CA ALA A 175 24.75 -4.58 -3.12
C ALA A 175 24.87 -3.61 -4.31
N TYR A 176 26.11 -3.20 -4.62
CA TYR A 176 26.38 -2.24 -5.71
C TYR A 176 27.50 -2.65 -6.67
N LYS A 177 28.45 -3.48 -6.23
CA LYS A 177 29.63 -3.86 -7.02
C LYS A 177 29.47 -5.27 -7.57
N PRO A 178 30.03 -5.59 -8.75
CA PRO A 178 29.79 -6.86 -9.45
C PRO A 178 29.97 -8.10 -8.59
N ARG A 179 31.02 -8.16 -7.76
CA ARG A 179 31.27 -9.29 -6.87
C ARG A 179 30.13 -9.49 -5.85
N MET A 180 29.60 -8.43 -5.27
CA MET A 180 28.50 -8.51 -4.30
C MET A 180 27.16 -8.79 -4.99
N LEU A 181 26.93 -8.23 -6.19
CA LEU A 181 25.74 -8.56 -7.00
C LEU A 181 25.71 -10.05 -7.36
N ALA A 182 26.88 -10.64 -7.67
CA ALA A 182 26.99 -12.07 -7.89
C ALA A 182 26.68 -12.87 -6.61
N VAL A 183 27.10 -12.40 -5.42
CA VAL A 183 26.68 -13.02 -4.15
C VAL A 183 25.16 -12.95 -3.97
N THR A 184 24.54 -11.82 -4.27
CA THR A 184 23.09 -11.64 -4.21
C THR A 184 22.37 -12.68 -5.06
N GLY A 185 22.77 -12.85 -6.32
CA GLY A 185 22.19 -13.87 -7.21
C GLY A 185 22.36 -15.29 -6.69
N ARG A 186 23.55 -15.63 -6.18
CA ARG A 186 23.84 -16.99 -5.70
C ARG A 186 23.16 -17.34 -4.37
N LEU A 187 23.07 -16.41 -3.42
CA LEU A 187 22.83 -16.75 -2.00
C LEU A 187 21.71 -15.96 -1.30
N ALA A 188 21.25 -14.83 -1.86
CA ALA A 188 20.26 -13.97 -1.20
C ALA A 188 18.85 -14.16 -1.80
N ASP A 189 17.82 -13.72 -1.08
CA ASP A 189 16.43 -13.75 -1.57
C ASP A 189 15.98 -12.37 -2.07
N GLY A 190 16.80 -11.33 -1.88
CA GLY A 190 16.48 -10.00 -2.39
C GLY A 190 17.70 -9.11 -2.62
N TRP A 191 17.54 -8.16 -3.54
CA TRP A 191 18.48 -7.08 -3.82
C TRP A 191 17.85 -5.75 -3.41
N LEU A 192 18.52 -4.97 -2.54
CA LEU A 192 18.01 -3.73 -1.97
C LEU A 192 18.97 -2.53 -2.23
N PRO A 193 19.07 -2.03 -3.47
CA PRO A 193 19.75 -0.78 -3.80
C PRO A 193 18.94 0.46 -3.38
N SER A 194 19.61 1.61 -3.32
CA SER A 194 18.94 2.92 -3.20
C SER A 194 19.11 3.75 -4.46
N SER A 195 18.06 4.48 -4.85
CA SER A 195 18.03 5.26 -6.09
C SER A 195 19.13 6.31 -6.19
N GLY A 196 19.55 6.90 -5.07
CA GLY A 196 20.67 7.85 -5.02
C GLY A 196 22.05 7.26 -5.37
N TYR A 197 22.20 5.93 -5.33
CA TYR A 197 23.44 5.22 -5.69
C TYR A 197 23.31 4.39 -6.96
N THR A 198 22.11 3.91 -7.24
CA THR A 198 21.77 3.15 -8.45
C THR A 198 20.58 3.84 -9.09
N PRO A 199 20.79 4.78 -10.02
CA PRO A 199 19.68 5.40 -10.73
C PRO A 199 19.01 4.40 -11.69
N PRO A 200 17.77 4.65 -12.14
CA PRO A 200 16.99 3.73 -12.99
C PRO A 200 17.77 3.13 -14.16
N GLU A 201 18.55 3.93 -14.89
CA GLU A 201 19.32 3.51 -16.06
C GLU A 201 20.43 2.50 -15.76
N ALA A 202 20.82 2.35 -14.49
CA ALA A 202 21.82 1.38 -14.06
C ALA A 202 21.21 0.03 -13.66
N LEU A 203 19.89 -0.05 -13.45
CA LEU A 203 19.21 -1.25 -12.93
C LEU A 203 19.39 -2.45 -13.87
N ALA A 204 19.14 -2.30 -15.16
CA ALA A 204 19.25 -3.38 -16.15
C ALA A 204 20.61 -4.09 -16.13
N GLY A 205 21.70 -3.31 -16.07
CA GLY A 205 23.06 -3.85 -16.04
C GLY A 205 23.37 -4.60 -14.75
N MET A 206 22.82 -4.14 -13.62
CA MET A 206 23.01 -4.78 -12.31
C MET A 206 22.13 -6.02 -12.14
N ASN A 207 20.87 -5.96 -12.61
CA ASN A 207 19.94 -7.08 -12.72
C ASN A 207 20.59 -8.25 -13.47
N LYS A 208 21.17 -7.97 -14.64
CA LYS A 208 21.85 -8.98 -15.44
C LYS A 208 22.91 -9.77 -14.66
N ILE A 209 23.73 -9.10 -13.85
CA ILE A 209 24.77 -9.76 -13.05
C ILE A 209 24.15 -10.67 -11.99
N ILE A 210 23.05 -10.24 -11.37
CA ILE A 210 22.32 -11.04 -10.37
C ILE A 210 21.70 -12.26 -11.02
N ASP A 211 21.04 -12.09 -12.17
CA ASP A 211 20.35 -13.17 -12.88
C ASP A 211 21.34 -14.23 -13.39
N GLU A 212 22.45 -13.80 -13.99
CA GLU A 212 23.53 -14.70 -14.44
C GLU A 212 24.07 -15.50 -13.26
N ALA A 213 24.34 -14.85 -12.13
CA ALA A 213 24.85 -15.52 -10.93
C ALA A 213 23.82 -16.47 -10.30
N ALA A 214 22.53 -16.14 -10.32
CA ALA A 214 21.45 -17.03 -9.87
C ALA A 214 21.39 -18.30 -10.74
N VAL A 215 21.40 -18.14 -12.06
CA VAL A 215 21.40 -19.25 -13.02
C VAL A 215 22.65 -20.13 -12.86
N GLU A 216 23.83 -19.53 -12.73
CA GLU A 216 25.09 -20.27 -12.49
C GLU A 216 25.05 -21.08 -11.19
N ALA A 217 24.33 -20.62 -10.17
CA ALA A 217 24.11 -21.34 -8.92
C ALA A 217 22.95 -22.35 -8.98
N GLY A 218 22.28 -22.50 -10.13
CA GLY A 218 21.15 -23.41 -10.31
C GLY A 218 19.84 -22.90 -9.67
N ARG A 219 19.73 -21.59 -9.44
CA ARG A 219 18.52 -20.92 -8.92
C ARG A 219 17.75 -20.24 -10.05
N SER A 220 16.47 -19.97 -9.83
CA SER A 220 15.71 -19.08 -10.71
C SER A 220 16.07 -17.62 -10.41
N PRO A 221 16.22 -16.75 -11.42
CA PRO A 221 16.30 -15.30 -11.18
C PRO A 221 15.13 -14.75 -10.36
N SER A 222 13.94 -15.37 -10.49
CA SER A 222 12.74 -15.05 -9.69
C SER A 222 12.81 -15.51 -8.23
N ASP A 223 13.84 -16.25 -7.82
CA ASP A 223 14.07 -16.57 -6.41
C ASP A 223 14.75 -15.40 -5.67
N VAL A 224 15.11 -14.34 -6.41
CA VAL A 224 15.71 -13.14 -5.88
C VAL A 224 14.77 -11.98 -6.18
N ARG A 225 14.18 -11.40 -5.15
CA ARG A 225 13.33 -10.20 -5.25
C ARG A 225 14.14 -8.97 -5.57
N ARG A 226 13.50 -8.01 -6.22
CA ARG A 226 14.09 -6.71 -6.55
C ARG A 226 13.39 -5.63 -5.73
N LEU A 227 14.11 -5.10 -4.75
CA LEU A 227 13.66 -4.03 -3.89
C LEU A 227 14.33 -2.72 -4.32
N TYR A 228 13.77 -1.57 -3.95
CA TYR A 228 14.36 -0.28 -4.27
C TYR A 228 14.01 0.76 -3.23
N ASN A 229 15.03 1.32 -2.57
CA ASN A 229 14.84 2.50 -1.73
C ASN A 229 14.66 3.71 -2.65
N VAL A 230 13.51 4.36 -2.55
CA VAL A 230 13.12 5.51 -3.36
C VAL A 230 13.03 6.75 -2.49
N GLY A 231 13.35 7.90 -3.09
CA GLY A 231 13.24 9.21 -2.46
C GLY A 231 13.01 10.24 -3.55
N GLY A 232 12.22 11.25 -3.25
CA GLY A 232 11.71 12.19 -4.24
C GLY A 232 11.05 13.40 -3.60
N GLN A 233 10.37 14.21 -4.40
CA GLN A 233 9.55 15.31 -3.91
C GLN A 233 8.19 15.29 -4.62
N PHE A 234 7.12 15.33 -3.84
CA PHE A 234 5.78 15.53 -4.36
C PHE A 234 5.55 16.99 -4.73
N GLY A 235 4.86 17.24 -5.85
CA GLY A 235 4.50 18.59 -6.29
C GLY A 235 4.85 18.86 -7.74
N ARG A 236 5.37 20.06 -8.03
CA ARG A 236 5.73 20.45 -9.41
C ARG A 236 7.20 20.15 -9.68
N GLY A 237 7.47 19.29 -10.66
CA GLY A 237 8.83 18.89 -11.05
C GLY A 237 8.82 18.19 -12.42
N GLY A 238 9.98 17.68 -12.83
CA GLY A 238 10.16 16.99 -14.12
C GLY A 238 11.32 16.00 -14.14
N GLY A 239 11.60 15.35 -13.02
CA GLY A 239 12.68 14.36 -12.85
C GLY A 239 12.17 13.05 -12.24
N PHE A 240 13.06 12.07 -12.06
CA PHE A 240 12.70 10.81 -11.43
C PHE A 240 12.16 11.05 -10.01
N LEU A 241 10.89 10.70 -9.78
CA LEU A 241 10.13 10.92 -8.56
C LEU A 241 10.15 12.39 -8.08
N GLN A 242 10.09 13.32 -9.02
CA GLN A 242 9.98 14.76 -8.77
C GLN A 242 8.75 15.27 -9.52
N GLY A 243 7.59 15.27 -8.86
CA GLY A 243 6.32 15.52 -9.56
C GLY A 243 5.08 15.09 -8.78
N PRO A 244 3.90 15.16 -9.42
CA PRO A 244 2.65 14.68 -8.83
C PRO A 244 2.64 13.16 -8.71
N GLU A 245 1.71 12.63 -7.92
CA GLU A 245 1.51 11.21 -7.63
C GLU A 245 1.35 10.39 -8.92
N ALA A 246 0.63 10.92 -9.92
CA ALA A 246 0.47 10.27 -11.22
C ALA A 246 1.81 9.96 -11.92
N GLN A 247 2.78 10.88 -11.83
CA GLN A 247 4.11 10.68 -12.40
C GLN A 247 4.90 9.61 -11.64
N TRP A 248 4.76 9.57 -10.30
CA TRP A 248 5.35 8.51 -9.50
C TRP A 248 4.76 7.14 -9.86
N ILE A 249 3.44 7.07 -10.04
CA ILE A 249 2.74 5.84 -10.43
C ILE A 249 3.30 5.31 -11.75
N GLU A 250 3.37 6.16 -12.78
CA GLU A 250 3.89 5.81 -14.10
C GLU A 250 5.33 5.27 -14.00
N GLN A 251 6.23 6.02 -13.33
CA GLN A 251 7.64 5.67 -13.24
C GLN A 251 7.89 4.38 -12.45
N LEU A 252 7.16 4.16 -11.35
CA LEU A 252 7.31 2.94 -10.55
C LEU A 252 6.64 1.73 -11.22
N ALA A 253 5.52 1.91 -11.94
CA ALA A 253 4.93 0.86 -12.75
C ALA A 253 5.88 0.44 -13.89
N GLU A 254 6.49 1.41 -14.57
CA GLU A 254 7.51 1.15 -15.61
C GLU A 254 8.68 0.34 -15.05
N LEU A 255 9.27 0.76 -13.93
CA LEU A 255 10.37 0.02 -13.28
C LEU A 255 9.96 -1.41 -12.87
N THR A 256 8.71 -1.61 -12.50
CA THR A 256 8.19 -2.93 -12.16
C THR A 256 8.20 -3.84 -13.37
N VAL A 257 7.59 -3.40 -14.46
CA VAL A 257 7.39 -4.21 -15.67
C VAL A 257 8.70 -4.42 -16.43
N THR A 258 9.55 -3.39 -16.48
CA THR A 258 10.78 -3.38 -17.29
C THR A 258 12.00 -3.88 -16.53
N GLU A 259 12.11 -3.63 -15.22
CA GLU A 259 13.29 -3.98 -14.42
C GLU A 259 12.99 -5.02 -13.33
N GLY A 260 11.73 -5.42 -13.16
CA GLY A 260 11.32 -6.42 -12.17
C GLY A 260 11.25 -5.93 -10.73
N MET A 261 11.39 -4.61 -10.52
CA MET A 261 11.32 -4.00 -9.20
C MET A 261 9.93 -4.23 -8.59
N SER A 262 9.88 -4.88 -7.44
CA SER A 262 8.63 -5.36 -6.82
C SER A 262 8.50 -4.97 -5.35
N THR A 263 9.49 -4.27 -4.80
CA THR A 263 9.37 -3.67 -3.47
C THR A 263 9.89 -2.24 -3.49
N TYR A 264 9.06 -1.28 -3.12
CA TYR A 264 9.45 0.13 -3.10
C TYR A 264 9.39 0.65 -1.67
N VAL A 265 10.51 1.20 -1.21
CA VAL A 265 10.66 1.67 0.18
C VAL A 265 10.95 3.17 0.16
N LEU A 266 9.96 3.98 0.56
CA LEU A 266 10.09 5.43 0.60
C LEU A 266 10.98 5.88 1.75
N ALA A 267 12.07 6.58 1.45
CA ALA A 267 12.90 7.26 2.42
C ALA A 267 12.34 8.65 2.74
N SER A 268 11.37 8.74 3.66
CA SER A 268 10.84 9.99 4.20
C SER A 268 10.36 9.83 5.65
N ASP A 269 10.57 10.87 6.47
CA ASP A 269 10.03 11.00 7.83
C ASP A 269 8.87 12.01 7.90
N ASP A 270 8.38 12.45 6.74
CA ASP A 270 7.23 13.34 6.60
C ASP A 270 5.92 12.52 6.52
N PRO A 271 4.99 12.72 7.47
CA PRO A 271 3.68 12.06 7.44
C PRO A 271 2.90 12.27 6.14
N ASP A 272 3.03 13.43 5.49
CA ASP A 272 2.28 13.74 4.28
C ASP A 272 2.85 13.02 3.07
N ASP A 273 4.17 12.87 2.99
CA ASP A 273 4.82 12.05 1.97
C ASP A 273 4.40 10.58 2.10
N ILE A 274 4.31 10.06 3.33
CA ILE A 274 3.89 8.67 3.60
C ILE A 274 2.45 8.45 3.12
N ARG A 275 1.54 9.39 3.39
CA ARG A 275 0.13 9.32 2.92
C ARG A 275 0.05 9.34 1.40
N ARG A 276 0.71 10.29 0.75
CA ARG A 276 0.74 10.37 -0.73
C ARG A 276 1.35 9.12 -1.36
N PHE A 277 2.37 8.56 -0.72
CA PHE A 277 3.00 7.34 -1.21
C PHE A 277 2.10 6.12 -1.10
N ALA A 278 1.14 6.08 -0.17
CA ALA A 278 0.11 5.06 -0.15
C ALA A 278 -0.82 5.15 -1.38
N ASP A 279 -1.20 6.37 -1.79
CA ASP A 279 -1.98 6.59 -3.02
C ASP A 279 -1.18 6.15 -4.26
N VAL A 280 0.12 6.49 -4.31
CA VAL A 280 1.03 6.00 -5.34
C VAL A 280 1.08 4.47 -5.34
N ALA A 281 1.21 3.84 -4.17
CA ALA A 281 1.27 2.40 -4.04
C ALA A 281 0.00 1.72 -4.57
N ALA A 282 -1.18 2.30 -4.31
CA ALA A 282 -2.44 1.80 -4.87
C ALA A 282 -2.45 1.91 -6.40
N GLY A 283 -2.10 3.09 -6.95
CA GLY A 283 -2.06 3.32 -8.39
C GLY A 283 -1.04 2.45 -9.13
N VAL A 284 0.13 2.19 -8.54
CA VAL A 284 1.13 1.28 -9.14
C VAL A 284 0.60 -0.16 -9.17
N ARG A 285 -0.07 -0.63 -8.12
CA ARG A 285 -0.66 -1.97 -8.11
C ARG A 285 -1.71 -2.13 -9.22
N GLU A 286 -2.56 -1.12 -9.40
CA GLU A 286 -3.54 -1.11 -10.49
C GLU A 286 -2.88 -1.11 -11.87
N ALA A 287 -1.92 -0.20 -12.11
CA ALA A 287 -1.23 -0.08 -13.38
C ALA A 287 -0.47 -1.37 -13.76
N VAL A 288 0.23 -1.98 -12.80
CA VAL A 288 0.96 -3.23 -13.01
C VAL A 288 0.02 -4.41 -13.23
N ALA A 289 -1.12 -4.47 -12.52
CA ALA A 289 -2.12 -5.52 -12.73
C ALA A 289 -2.74 -5.44 -14.13
N ALA A 290 -3.03 -4.23 -14.62
CA ALA A 290 -3.49 -4.00 -15.98
C ALA A 290 -2.46 -4.52 -17.00
N GLU A 291 -1.19 -4.17 -16.84
CA GLU A 291 -0.13 -4.61 -17.75
C GLU A 291 0.08 -6.13 -17.71
N ARG A 292 0.14 -6.75 -16.52
CA ARG A 292 0.32 -8.20 -16.34
C ARG A 292 -0.84 -9.03 -16.89
N SER A 293 -2.07 -8.51 -16.84
CA SER A 293 -3.25 -9.18 -17.39
C SER A 293 -3.35 -9.08 -18.92
N GLY A 294 -2.42 -8.36 -19.57
CA GLY A 294 -2.47 -8.11 -21.01
C GLY A 294 -3.58 -7.13 -21.41
N ALA A 295 -4.15 -6.40 -20.46
CA ALA A 295 -5.00 -5.25 -20.72
C ALA A 295 -4.11 -4.09 -21.18
N VAL A 296 -3.80 -4.08 -22.47
CA VAL A 296 -2.98 -3.06 -23.13
C VAL A 296 -3.40 -1.66 -22.69
N ALA A 297 -2.51 -0.97 -21.98
CA ALA A 297 -2.50 0.49 -21.93
C ALA A 297 -2.37 1.00 -23.37
N VAL A 298 -3.43 1.61 -23.89
CA VAL A 298 -3.44 2.22 -25.22
C VAL A 298 -2.63 3.52 -25.15
N GLU A 299 -1.34 3.46 -25.46
CA GLU A 299 -0.57 4.61 -25.92
C GLU A 299 -0.70 4.81 -27.45
N ALA A 300 -0.60 6.08 -27.83
CA ALA A 300 -1.03 6.66 -29.09
C ALA A 300 -0.41 6.03 -30.37
N PRO A 301 -1.17 5.87 -31.47
CA PRO A 301 -0.58 5.43 -32.72
C PRO A 301 0.05 6.63 -33.46
N THR A 302 1.39 6.62 -33.58
CA THR A 302 2.05 7.11 -34.79
C THR A 302 1.90 6.07 -35.91
N ALA A 303 1.64 6.57 -37.11
CA ALA A 303 1.08 5.85 -38.24
C ALA A 303 1.95 4.69 -38.79
N VAL A 304 1.37 3.49 -38.87
CA VAL A 304 1.49 2.58 -40.04
C VAL A 304 0.17 1.83 -40.24
N VAL A 305 -0.33 1.88 -41.49
CA VAL A 305 -1.61 1.40 -41.97
C VAL A 305 -1.62 -0.14 -42.12
N VAL A 306 -2.44 -0.85 -41.34
CA VAL A 306 -3.08 -2.12 -41.76
C VAL A 306 -4.45 -2.24 -41.05
N GLY A 307 -5.50 -2.51 -41.83
CA GLY A 307 -6.90 -2.24 -41.48
C GLY A 307 -7.47 -3.00 -40.27
N SER A 308 -8.24 -2.27 -39.45
CA SER A 308 -9.06 -2.81 -38.35
C SER A 308 -10.53 -2.50 -38.62
N THR A 309 -11.37 -3.51 -38.46
CA THR A 309 -12.83 -3.44 -38.49
C THR A 309 -13.34 -2.64 -37.31
N ALA A 310 -14.08 -1.56 -37.59
CA ALA A 310 -14.65 -0.66 -36.59
C ALA A 310 -15.52 -1.40 -35.56
N ALA A 311 -15.19 -1.29 -34.27
CA ALA A 311 -16.14 -1.53 -33.20
C ALA A 311 -17.24 -0.46 -33.30
N ALA A 312 -18.50 -0.89 -33.38
CA ALA A 312 -19.63 0.00 -33.62
C ALA A 312 -19.83 0.96 -32.44
N SER A 313 -19.92 2.26 -32.72
CA SER A 313 -20.43 3.25 -31.76
C SER A 313 -21.95 3.14 -31.68
N GLY A 314 -22.50 3.31 -30.48
CA GLY A 314 -23.94 3.13 -30.20
C GLY A 314 -24.54 4.29 -29.42
N ALA A 315 -25.85 4.26 -29.21
CA ALA A 315 -26.51 5.22 -28.32
C ALA A 315 -26.03 5.04 -26.86
N PHE A 316 -26.25 6.06 -26.03
CA PHE A 316 -25.98 5.95 -24.60
C PHE A 316 -26.84 4.83 -23.99
N SER A 317 -26.22 3.92 -23.26
CA SER A 317 -26.86 2.68 -22.77
C SER A 317 -26.60 2.37 -21.30
N VAL A 318 -25.84 3.22 -20.60
CA VAL A 318 -25.62 3.08 -19.16
C VAL A 318 -26.87 3.53 -18.41
N VAL A 319 -27.32 2.75 -17.43
CA VAL A 319 -28.58 2.97 -16.71
C VAL A 319 -28.27 3.30 -15.25
N PRO A 320 -28.48 4.55 -14.79
CA PRO A 320 -28.37 4.93 -13.39
C PRO A 320 -29.26 4.11 -12.46
N THR A 321 -28.79 3.85 -11.26
CA THR A 321 -29.52 3.14 -10.22
C THR A 321 -30.58 4.08 -9.60
N PRO A 322 -31.87 3.71 -9.64
CA PRO A 322 -32.94 4.59 -9.15
C PRO A 322 -32.90 4.74 -7.63
N ALA A 323 -33.34 5.89 -7.14
CA ALA A 323 -33.44 6.15 -5.71
C ALA A 323 -34.44 5.19 -5.03
N PRO A 324 -34.18 4.78 -3.78
CA PRO A 324 -35.08 3.90 -3.05
C PRO A 324 -36.44 4.55 -2.81
N VAL A 325 -37.51 3.75 -2.98
CA VAL A 325 -38.91 4.22 -2.85
C VAL A 325 -39.35 4.34 -1.39
N VAL A 326 -38.69 3.61 -0.49
CA VAL A 326 -39.03 3.56 0.94
C VAL A 326 -38.01 4.38 1.72
N ARG A 327 -38.49 5.35 2.50
CA ARG A 327 -37.68 6.13 3.45
C ARG A 327 -37.80 5.54 4.85
N ARG A 328 -36.68 5.54 5.58
CA ARG A 328 -36.57 4.94 6.92
C ARG A 328 -36.44 6.00 8.01
N SER A 329 -35.80 7.11 7.70
CA SER A 329 -35.67 8.27 8.57
C SER A 329 -36.89 9.18 8.50
N ALA A 330 -37.28 9.73 9.65
CA ALA A 330 -38.26 10.82 9.72
C ALA A 330 -37.65 12.20 9.39
N VAL A 331 -36.32 12.28 9.30
CA VAL A 331 -35.56 13.48 8.99
C VAL A 331 -35.13 13.43 7.54
N GLN A 332 -35.44 14.49 6.79
CA GLN A 332 -34.93 14.69 5.44
C GLN A 332 -33.86 15.78 5.46
N PRO A 333 -32.61 15.47 5.07
CA PRO A 333 -31.52 16.43 5.11
C PRO A 333 -31.66 17.53 4.04
N TRP A 334 -32.43 17.27 2.98
CA TRP A 334 -32.72 18.23 1.93
C TRP A 334 -34.04 17.90 1.19
N ASP A 335 -34.60 18.91 0.51
CA ASP A 335 -35.71 18.72 -0.43
C ASP A 335 -35.15 18.33 -1.81
N GLU A 336 -35.56 17.15 -2.30
CA GLU A 336 -35.10 16.60 -3.57
C GLU A 336 -35.76 17.26 -4.79
N SER A 337 -36.90 17.93 -4.58
CA SER A 337 -37.62 18.63 -5.65
C SER A 337 -36.91 19.91 -6.09
N ASP A 338 -35.99 20.43 -5.27
CA ASP A 338 -35.16 21.59 -5.55
C ASP A 338 -33.88 21.25 -6.33
N ARG A 339 -33.62 19.97 -6.61
CA ARG A 339 -32.40 19.53 -7.32
C ARG A 339 -32.42 20.01 -8.78
N PRO A 340 -31.38 20.74 -9.24
CA PRO A 340 -31.25 21.12 -10.63
C PRO A 340 -31.00 19.88 -11.51
N THR A 341 -31.31 20.00 -12.81
CA THR A 341 -31.02 18.96 -13.80
C THR A 341 -30.02 19.47 -14.82
N GLY A 342 -29.09 18.61 -15.23
CA GLY A 342 -28.13 18.88 -16.27
C GLY A 342 -28.76 19.00 -17.67
N PRO A 343 -27.95 19.31 -18.69
CA PRO A 343 -28.43 19.38 -20.07
C PRO A 343 -28.97 18.03 -20.53
N ALA A 344 -30.06 18.08 -21.32
CA ALA A 344 -30.67 16.87 -21.86
C ALA A 344 -29.71 16.14 -22.82
N LEU A 345 -29.80 14.81 -22.81
CA LEU A 345 -29.05 13.94 -23.72
C LEU A 345 -29.28 14.32 -25.19
N ASP A 346 -28.21 14.36 -25.97
CA ASP A 346 -28.31 14.51 -27.42
C ASP A 346 -28.59 13.12 -28.06
N PRO A 347 -29.81 12.86 -28.57
CA PRO A 347 -30.17 11.56 -29.12
C PRO A 347 -29.41 11.23 -30.41
N ALA A 348 -28.75 12.21 -31.05
CA ALA A 348 -27.92 11.99 -32.24
C ALA A 348 -26.48 11.60 -31.90
N ARG A 349 -26.07 11.67 -30.63
CA ARG A 349 -24.70 11.35 -30.20
C ARG A 349 -24.48 9.85 -30.10
N SER A 350 -23.32 9.40 -30.60
CA SER A 350 -22.86 8.03 -30.44
C SER A 350 -21.66 7.97 -29.50
N TYR A 351 -21.60 6.91 -28.71
CA TYR A 351 -20.59 6.67 -27.69
C TYR A 351 -19.78 5.44 -28.06
N SER A 352 -18.47 5.51 -27.83
CA SER A 352 -17.59 4.35 -27.90
C SER A 352 -17.75 3.47 -26.65
N PRO A 353 -17.38 2.17 -26.72
CA PRO A 353 -17.37 1.30 -25.55
C PRO A 353 -16.57 1.87 -24.38
N ARG A 354 -15.45 2.54 -24.66
CA ARG A 354 -14.61 3.17 -23.63
C ARG A 354 -15.32 4.32 -22.92
N GLN A 355 -16.07 5.13 -23.65
CA GLN A 355 -16.86 6.22 -23.08
C GLN A 355 -17.98 5.69 -22.20
N LEU A 356 -18.71 4.67 -22.66
CA LEU A 356 -19.75 4.03 -21.85
C LEU A 356 -19.16 3.40 -20.58
N ALA A 357 -17.98 2.78 -20.67
CA ALA A 357 -17.29 2.21 -19.52
C ALA A 357 -16.93 3.27 -18.46
N SER A 358 -16.56 4.49 -18.87
CA SER A 358 -16.30 5.58 -17.91
C SER A 358 -17.54 5.97 -17.10
N GLY A 359 -18.72 6.03 -17.73
CA GLY A 359 -19.97 6.26 -17.01
C GLY A 359 -20.35 5.08 -16.10
N GLN A 360 -20.15 3.85 -16.58
CA GLN A 360 -20.43 2.63 -15.82
C GLN A 360 -19.58 2.52 -14.54
N HIS A 361 -18.34 3.00 -14.58
CA HIS A 361 -17.42 2.93 -13.44
C HIS A 361 -17.97 3.64 -12.18
N LEU A 362 -18.62 4.79 -12.34
CA LEU A 362 -19.24 5.51 -11.22
C LEU A 362 -20.33 4.65 -10.55
N ILE A 363 -21.16 4.00 -11.36
CA ILE A 363 -22.21 3.09 -10.87
C ILE A 363 -21.58 1.90 -10.14
N ASP A 364 -20.49 1.33 -10.65
CA ASP A 364 -19.82 0.19 -10.02
C ASP A 364 -19.27 0.56 -8.62
N VAL A 365 -18.69 1.76 -8.47
CA VAL A 365 -18.25 2.30 -7.17
C VAL A 365 -19.44 2.49 -6.24
N HIS A 366 -20.53 3.10 -6.72
CA HIS A 366 -21.71 3.36 -5.91
C HIS A 366 -22.42 2.07 -5.48
N ASP A 367 -22.50 1.08 -6.36
CA ASP A 367 -23.10 -0.22 -6.03
C ASP A 367 -22.32 -0.95 -4.93
N HIS A 368 -20.99 -0.78 -4.89
CA HIS A 368 -20.20 -1.24 -3.76
C HIS A 368 -20.57 -0.52 -2.46
N LEU A 369 -20.70 0.81 -2.48
CA LEU A 369 -21.13 1.60 -1.31
C LEU A 369 -22.54 1.18 -0.83
N ARG A 370 -23.48 0.95 -1.76
CA ARG A 370 -24.82 0.47 -1.43
C ARG A 370 -24.79 -0.89 -0.72
N ALA A 371 -23.99 -1.82 -1.23
CA ALA A 371 -23.87 -3.16 -0.66
C ALA A 371 -23.27 -3.13 0.76
N GLU A 372 -22.27 -2.27 0.99
CA GLU A 372 -21.67 -2.07 2.31
C GLU A 372 -22.67 -1.43 3.30
N LEU A 373 -23.44 -0.43 2.85
CA LEU A 373 -24.46 0.21 3.68
C LEU A 373 -25.58 -0.75 4.11
N GLU A 374 -26.03 -1.59 3.19
CA GLU A 374 -27.02 -2.63 3.48
C GLU A 374 -26.51 -3.60 4.55
N GLN A 375 -25.24 -4.00 4.47
CA GLN A 375 -24.60 -4.85 5.46
C GLN A 375 -24.52 -4.17 6.84
N VAL A 376 -24.13 -2.89 6.91
CA VAL A 376 -24.12 -2.11 8.17
C VAL A 376 -25.50 -2.11 8.81
N ARG A 377 -26.53 -1.82 8.02
CA ARG A 377 -27.91 -1.74 8.50
C ARG A 377 -28.39 -3.09 9.05
N ASP A 378 -28.17 -4.17 8.33
CA ASP A 378 -28.58 -5.52 8.74
C ASP A 378 -27.95 -5.93 10.08
N LEU A 379 -26.72 -5.50 10.33
CA LEU A 379 -26.03 -5.72 11.60
C LEU A 379 -26.63 -4.91 12.74
N VAL A 380 -26.92 -3.63 12.51
CA VAL A 380 -27.58 -2.77 13.50
C VAL A 380 -28.98 -3.30 13.84
N GLU A 381 -29.75 -3.76 12.84
CA GLU A 381 -31.07 -4.38 13.07
C GLU A 381 -30.97 -5.67 13.91
N GLN A 382 -29.98 -6.52 13.64
CA GLN A 382 -29.75 -7.75 14.43
C GLN A 382 -29.34 -7.47 15.87
N VAL A 383 -28.60 -6.39 16.12
CA VAL A 383 -28.26 -5.94 17.48
C VAL A 383 -29.49 -5.36 18.19
N ALA A 384 -30.27 -4.52 17.50
CA ALA A 384 -31.49 -3.92 18.04
C ALA A 384 -32.55 -4.98 18.40
N ALA A 385 -32.67 -6.05 17.61
CA ALA A 385 -33.58 -7.16 17.87
C ALA A 385 -33.13 -8.09 19.01
N GLY A 386 -31.92 -7.89 19.56
CA GLY A 386 -31.34 -8.75 20.59
C GLY A 386 -30.96 -10.16 20.08
N SER A 387 -31.08 -10.42 18.77
CA SER A 387 -30.68 -11.68 18.13
C SER A 387 -29.16 -11.82 18.01
N MET A 388 -28.44 -10.70 18.12
CA MET A 388 -26.98 -10.65 18.08
C MET A 388 -26.46 -9.75 19.19
N GLY A 389 -25.51 -10.24 19.98
CA GLY A 389 -24.81 -9.38 20.94
C GLY A 389 -23.87 -8.42 20.23
N VAL A 390 -23.65 -7.22 20.79
CA VAL A 390 -22.74 -6.20 20.25
C VAL A 390 -21.34 -6.77 19.91
N GLY A 391 -20.83 -7.69 20.74
CA GLY A 391 -19.55 -8.37 20.48
C GLY A 391 -19.57 -9.37 19.32
N ALA A 392 -20.73 -9.98 19.01
CA ALA A 392 -20.90 -10.87 17.86
C ALA A 392 -21.12 -10.07 16.57
N ALA A 393 -21.86 -8.97 16.63
CA ALA A 393 -21.98 -8.01 15.53
C ALA A 393 -20.60 -7.45 15.15
N ARG A 394 -19.81 -7.06 16.16
CA ARG A 394 -18.39 -6.72 16.01
C ARG A 394 -17.61 -7.81 15.28
N SER A 395 -17.77 -9.07 15.69
CA SER A 395 -17.04 -10.17 15.07
C SER A 395 -17.48 -10.43 13.63
N HIS A 396 -18.76 -10.28 13.31
CA HIS A 396 -19.28 -10.50 11.96
C HIS A 396 -18.76 -9.41 11.01
N ILE A 397 -18.87 -8.15 11.44
CA ILE A 397 -18.28 -6.98 10.79
C ILE A 397 -16.78 -7.20 10.51
N ASN A 398 -16.03 -7.68 11.51
CA ASN A 398 -14.60 -7.97 11.39
C ASN A 398 -14.25 -9.15 10.45
N THR A 399 -15.22 -10.01 10.11
CA THR A 399 -15.01 -11.19 9.23
C THR A 399 -15.47 -10.96 7.79
N MET A 400 -16.40 -10.05 7.56
CA MET A 400 -16.84 -9.64 6.22
C MET A 400 -15.68 -8.97 5.45
N THR A 401 -14.77 -8.34 6.20
CA THR A 401 -13.51 -7.73 5.76
C THR A 401 -12.31 -8.68 5.77
N MET A 402 -12.48 -10.01 5.71
CA MET A 402 -11.34 -10.93 5.46
C MET A 402 -10.64 -10.72 4.09
N ARG A 403 -11.00 -9.67 3.34
CA ARG A 403 -10.24 -9.14 2.21
C ARG A 403 -9.60 -7.76 2.42
N GLN A 404 -9.63 -7.15 3.62
CA GLN A 404 -8.83 -5.97 4.00
C GLN A 404 -8.81 -5.75 5.53
N ASN A 405 -7.61 -5.58 6.08
CA ASN A 405 -7.23 -5.73 7.50
C ASN A 405 -7.83 -4.68 8.48
N ASN A 406 -8.19 -5.11 9.71
CA ASN A 406 -8.92 -4.45 10.83
C ASN A 406 -8.22 -3.18 11.46
N TRP A 407 -8.82 -2.25 12.26
CA TRP A 407 -9.50 -2.42 13.59
C TRP A 407 -10.29 -1.20 14.16
N THR A 408 -11.49 -1.44 14.74
CA THR A 408 -12.09 -1.07 16.09
C THR A 408 -13.61 -0.88 15.96
N LEU A 409 -14.43 -1.12 17.00
CA LEU A 409 -15.91 -1.13 16.91
C LEU A 409 -16.54 0.26 16.65
N GLY A 410 -15.80 1.35 16.87
CA GLY A 410 -16.18 2.67 16.34
C GLY A 410 -15.73 2.90 14.88
N VAL A 411 -14.86 2.03 14.37
CA VAL A 411 -14.11 2.23 13.12
C VAL A 411 -14.81 1.63 11.91
N TYR A 412 -15.91 0.87 12.02
CA TYR A 412 -16.60 0.41 10.80
C TYR A 412 -17.45 1.52 10.17
N CYS A 413 -18.23 2.24 10.98
CA CYS A 413 -18.78 3.50 10.47
C CYS A 413 -17.64 4.43 10.11
N GLU A 414 -16.56 4.58 10.90
CA GLU A 414 -15.42 5.39 10.45
C GLU A 414 -14.82 4.93 9.10
N SER A 415 -14.74 3.64 8.79
CA SER A 415 -14.18 3.09 7.56
C SER A 415 -15.11 3.27 6.37
N TYR A 416 -16.40 3.00 6.56
CA TYR A 416 -17.43 3.31 5.57
C TYR A 416 -17.55 4.83 5.35
N CYS A 417 -17.62 5.62 6.43
CA CYS A 417 -17.57 7.08 6.42
C CYS A 417 -16.30 7.58 5.74
N ARG A 418 -15.14 6.95 5.95
CA ARG A 418 -13.87 7.30 5.31
C ARG A 418 -13.89 6.95 3.83
N LEU A 419 -14.41 5.79 3.44
CA LEU A 419 -14.57 5.42 2.03
C LEU A 419 -15.47 6.41 1.29
N VAL A 420 -16.64 6.73 1.85
CA VAL A 420 -17.57 7.76 1.33
C VAL A 420 -16.90 9.14 1.32
N THR A 421 -16.21 9.53 2.40
CA THR A 421 -15.50 10.81 2.49
C THR A 421 -14.38 10.91 1.45
N THR A 422 -13.62 9.85 1.23
CA THR A 422 -12.54 9.79 0.23
C THR A 422 -13.11 9.88 -1.18
N HIS A 423 -14.16 9.12 -1.47
CA HIS A 423 -14.88 9.18 -2.75
C HIS A 423 -15.39 10.60 -3.04
N HIS A 424 -16.18 11.19 -2.15
CA HIS A 424 -16.67 12.56 -2.31
C HIS A 424 -15.53 13.60 -2.37
N SER A 425 -14.44 13.40 -1.61
CA SER A 425 -13.27 14.30 -1.67
C SER A 425 -12.55 14.24 -3.02
N ILE A 426 -12.46 13.07 -3.64
CA ILE A 426 -11.89 12.89 -4.98
C ILE A 426 -12.76 13.62 -6.01
N GLU A 427 -14.08 13.52 -5.87
CA GLU A 427 -15.01 14.19 -6.77
C GLU A 427 -14.92 15.70 -6.65
N ASP A 428 -14.92 16.22 -5.43
CA ASP A 428 -14.78 17.65 -5.13
C ASP A 428 -13.46 18.24 -5.62
N ALA A 429 -12.36 17.51 -5.43
CA ALA A 429 -11.02 17.99 -5.74
C ALA A 429 -10.63 17.79 -7.21
N SER A 430 -11.18 16.77 -7.88
CA SER A 430 -10.76 16.36 -9.22
C SER A 430 -11.90 16.36 -10.24
N MET A 431 -12.92 15.51 -10.05
CA MET A 431 -13.95 15.26 -11.07
C MET A 431 -14.81 16.50 -11.34
N PHE A 432 -15.36 17.12 -10.30
CA PHE A 432 -16.26 18.27 -10.39
C PHE A 432 -15.60 19.51 -11.00
N PRO A 433 -14.37 19.91 -10.62
CA PRO A 433 -13.65 20.98 -11.30
C PRO A 433 -13.41 20.70 -12.79
N GLN A 434 -13.23 19.44 -13.19
CA GLN A 434 -13.05 19.06 -14.59
C GLN A 434 -14.36 19.14 -15.37
N LEU A 435 -15.44 18.56 -14.83
CA LEU A 435 -16.79 18.63 -15.42
C LEU A 435 -17.25 20.08 -15.59
N ARG A 436 -17.09 20.92 -14.57
CA ARG A 436 -17.45 22.34 -14.60
C ARG A 436 -16.67 23.13 -15.66
N ARG A 437 -15.40 22.79 -15.89
CA ARG A 437 -14.56 23.41 -16.95
C ARG A 437 -14.95 22.93 -18.35
N ALA A 438 -15.30 21.66 -18.49
CA ALA A 438 -15.60 21.04 -19.77
C ALA A 438 -17.02 21.36 -20.26
N ASP A 439 -17.98 21.50 -19.34
CA ASP A 439 -19.36 21.89 -19.64
C ASP A 439 -19.93 22.80 -18.53
N PRO A 440 -19.88 24.13 -18.71
CA PRO A 440 -20.39 25.08 -17.72
C PRO A 440 -21.88 24.93 -17.40
N ALA A 441 -22.66 24.26 -18.26
CA ALA A 441 -24.08 23.99 -17.99
C ALA A 441 -24.30 22.99 -16.83
N LEU A 442 -23.28 22.23 -16.46
CA LEU A 442 -23.31 21.32 -15.30
C LEU A 442 -23.10 22.04 -13.96
N ALA A 443 -22.72 23.33 -13.96
CA ALA A 443 -22.38 24.04 -12.74
C ALA A 443 -23.48 23.97 -11.65
N PRO A 444 -24.78 24.14 -11.95
CA PRO A 444 -25.83 24.02 -10.92
C PRO A 444 -25.92 22.61 -10.30
N VAL A 445 -25.75 21.56 -11.10
CA VAL A 445 -25.75 20.16 -10.62
C VAL A 445 -24.55 19.92 -9.73
N VAL A 446 -23.35 20.32 -10.19
CA VAL A 446 -22.12 20.17 -9.43
C VAL A 446 -22.23 20.93 -8.10
N ASP A 447 -22.63 22.21 -8.12
CA ASP A 447 -22.81 23.02 -6.91
C ASP A 447 -23.74 22.31 -5.92
N ARG A 448 -24.84 21.72 -6.40
CA ARG A 448 -25.76 20.96 -5.56
C ARG A 448 -25.13 19.69 -4.97
N LEU A 449 -24.37 18.93 -5.75
CA LEU A 449 -23.69 17.73 -5.24
C LEU A 449 -22.68 18.09 -4.15
N GLN A 450 -21.92 19.18 -4.32
CA GLN A 450 -20.99 19.67 -3.29
C GLN A 450 -21.72 20.11 -2.01
N GLU A 451 -22.88 20.74 -2.13
CA GLU A 451 -23.72 21.04 -0.96
C GLU A 451 -24.18 19.76 -0.26
N GLU A 452 -24.61 18.75 -1.01
CA GLU A 452 -25.03 17.46 -0.46
C GLU A 452 -23.86 16.71 0.19
N HIS A 453 -22.62 16.80 -0.34
CA HIS A 453 -21.42 16.25 0.30
C HIS A 453 -21.19 16.81 1.70
N LEU A 454 -21.36 18.13 1.89
CA LEU A 454 -21.21 18.76 3.21
C LEU A 454 -22.25 18.21 4.21
N VAL A 455 -23.50 18.04 3.76
CA VAL A 455 -24.57 17.50 4.59
C VAL A 455 -24.34 16.02 4.89
N ILE A 456 -23.86 15.23 3.93
CA ILE A 456 -23.49 13.83 4.15
C ILE A 456 -22.36 13.74 5.17
N HIS A 457 -21.35 14.62 5.12
CA HIS A 457 -20.31 14.66 6.12
C HIS A 457 -20.87 14.89 7.54
N ASP A 458 -21.80 15.84 7.70
CA ASP A 458 -22.48 16.07 8.98
C ASP A 458 -23.30 14.84 9.44
N VAL A 459 -23.95 14.13 8.52
CA VAL A 459 -24.69 12.88 8.81
C VAL A 459 -23.73 11.77 9.24
N LEU A 460 -22.59 11.62 8.58
CA LEU A 460 -21.53 10.65 8.94
C LEU A 460 -20.96 10.94 10.33
N GLU A 461 -20.72 12.22 10.68
CA GLU A 461 -20.36 12.61 12.05
C GLU A 461 -21.46 12.28 13.07
N GLY A 462 -22.73 12.37 12.66
CA GLY A 462 -23.87 11.99 13.50
C GLY A 462 -23.86 10.50 13.85
N VAL A 463 -23.52 9.64 12.88
CA VAL A 463 -23.36 8.19 13.10
C VAL A 463 -22.20 7.90 14.04
N ASP A 464 -21.05 8.57 13.87
CA ASP A 464 -19.90 8.43 14.77
C ASP A 464 -20.24 8.81 16.22
N LYS A 465 -20.89 9.97 16.41
CA LYS A 465 -21.36 10.41 17.74
C LYS A 465 -22.31 9.40 18.38
N ALA A 466 -23.23 8.81 17.60
CA ALA A 466 -24.16 7.80 18.09
C ALA A 466 -23.45 6.49 18.49
N LEU A 467 -22.43 6.08 17.73
CA LEU A 467 -21.59 4.93 18.09
C LEU A 467 -20.79 5.15 19.37
N VAL A 468 -20.13 6.31 19.51
CA VAL A 468 -19.37 6.66 20.71
C VAL A 468 -20.27 6.61 21.93
N ALA A 469 -21.47 7.21 21.83
CA ALA A 469 -22.46 7.18 22.90
C ALA A 469 -22.92 5.76 23.26
N LEU A 470 -23.08 4.88 22.26
CA LEU A 470 -23.43 3.48 22.51
C LEU A 470 -22.31 2.71 23.24
N VAL A 471 -21.04 3.00 22.92
CA VAL A 471 -19.88 2.32 23.51
C VAL A 471 -19.58 2.81 24.93
N ASP A 472 -19.68 4.11 25.20
CA ASP A 472 -19.41 4.69 26.51
C ASP A 472 -20.59 4.59 27.50
N GLY A 473 -21.74 4.10 27.00
CA GLY A 473 -22.96 3.88 27.77
C GLY A 473 -23.82 5.13 27.99
N SER A 474 -23.53 6.23 27.30
CA SER A 474 -24.34 7.45 27.32
C SER A 474 -25.49 7.46 26.31
N GLY A 475 -25.53 6.50 25.38
CA GLY A 475 -26.56 6.31 24.36
C GLY A 475 -27.17 4.91 24.33
N ASP A 476 -28.06 4.67 23.37
CA ASP A 476 -28.74 3.41 23.15
C ASP A 476 -28.73 2.98 21.66
N VAL A 477 -29.15 1.75 21.40
CA VAL A 477 -29.15 1.16 20.05
C VAL A 477 -30.18 1.84 19.14
N ASP A 478 -31.26 2.40 19.71
CA ASP A 478 -32.28 3.12 18.95
C ASP A 478 -31.72 4.45 18.38
N GLY A 479 -30.87 5.14 19.15
CA GLY A 479 -30.14 6.31 18.68
C GLY A 479 -29.16 6.00 17.53
N LEU A 480 -28.42 4.90 17.63
CA LEU A 480 -27.54 4.44 16.54
C LEU A 480 -28.35 4.07 15.28
N ARG A 481 -29.46 3.35 15.46
CA ARG A 481 -30.36 2.97 14.36
C ARG A 481 -30.90 4.20 13.63
N ALA A 482 -31.37 5.20 14.37
CA ALA A 482 -31.88 6.44 13.77
C ALA A 482 -30.80 7.19 12.97
N ALA A 483 -29.55 7.20 13.44
CA ALA A 483 -28.43 7.82 12.72
C ALA A 483 -28.10 7.06 11.43
N VAL A 484 -28.09 5.72 11.47
CA VAL A 484 -27.84 4.88 10.28
C VAL A 484 -28.99 4.97 9.27
N ASP A 485 -30.25 5.02 9.73
CA ASP A 485 -31.42 5.21 8.85
C ASP A 485 -31.36 6.57 8.13
N LEU A 486 -30.87 7.62 8.80
CA LEU A 486 -30.64 8.93 8.16
C LEU A 486 -29.50 8.88 7.12
N LEU A 487 -28.41 8.16 7.42
CA LEU A 487 -27.32 7.95 6.47
C LEU A 487 -27.79 7.16 5.23
N ASP A 488 -28.57 6.09 5.42
CA ASP A 488 -29.16 5.28 4.35
C ASP A 488 -30.00 6.16 3.40
N ASP A 489 -30.94 6.92 3.95
CA ASP A 489 -31.80 7.79 3.14
C ASP A 489 -31.02 8.92 2.43
N ALA A 490 -30.07 9.54 3.12
CA ALA A 490 -29.28 10.64 2.58
C ALA A 490 -28.37 10.15 1.44
N LEU A 491 -27.57 9.12 1.69
CA LEU A 491 -26.55 8.67 0.77
C LEU A 491 -27.16 7.98 -0.45
N LEU A 492 -28.16 7.11 -0.29
CA LEU A 492 -28.79 6.45 -1.44
C LEU A 492 -29.50 7.46 -2.35
N SER A 493 -30.10 8.50 -1.77
CA SER A 493 -30.68 9.59 -2.55
C SER A 493 -29.62 10.37 -3.32
N HIS A 494 -28.48 10.65 -2.68
CA HIS A 494 -27.37 11.38 -3.27
C HIS A 494 -26.73 10.62 -4.43
N LEU A 495 -26.32 9.36 -4.22
CA LEU A 495 -25.70 8.51 -5.24
C LEU A 495 -26.61 8.35 -6.47
N SER A 496 -27.92 8.18 -6.27
CA SER A 496 -28.88 8.09 -7.38
C SER A 496 -29.07 9.42 -8.12
N TYR A 497 -28.94 10.56 -7.44
CA TYR A 497 -28.98 11.86 -8.09
C TYR A 497 -27.72 12.09 -8.92
N GLU A 498 -26.55 11.80 -8.34
CA GLU A 498 -25.28 11.93 -9.03
C GLU A 498 -25.20 11.05 -10.27
N GLU A 499 -25.58 9.77 -10.16
CA GLU A 499 -25.55 8.87 -11.31
C GLU A 499 -26.47 9.35 -12.43
N ARG A 500 -27.65 9.85 -12.07
CA ARG A 500 -28.64 10.35 -13.04
C ARG A 500 -28.10 11.55 -13.81
N GLU A 501 -27.40 12.45 -13.14
CA GLU A 501 -26.96 13.70 -13.75
C GLU A 501 -25.54 13.63 -14.35
N LEU A 502 -24.65 12.76 -13.86
CA LEU A 502 -23.23 12.78 -14.19
C LEU A 502 -22.72 11.59 -15.02
N VAL A 503 -23.37 10.42 -15.01
CA VAL A 503 -22.88 9.23 -15.76
C VAL A 503 -22.76 9.52 -17.25
N GLU A 504 -23.73 10.23 -17.85
CA GLU A 504 -23.58 10.62 -19.25
C GLU A 504 -22.53 11.71 -19.45
N PRO A 505 -22.53 12.82 -18.71
CA PRO A 505 -21.47 13.82 -18.84
C PRO A 505 -20.05 13.25 -18.70
N ILE A 506 -19.84 12.31 -17.77
CA ILE A 506 -18.59 11.57 -17.58
C ILE A 506 -18.24 10.79 -18.85
N ALA A 507 -19.18 9.99 -19.37
CA ALA A 507 -18.98 9.25 -20.63
C ALA A 507 -18.72 10.17 -21.82
N ARG A 508 -19.42 11.30 -21.87
CA ARG A 508 -19.40 12.26 -22.97
C ARG A 508 -18.09 13.04 -23.03
N LEU A 509 -17.59 13.46 -21.86
CA LEU A 509 -16.44 14.34 -21.68
C LEU A 509 -15.14 13.57 -21.41
N GLY A 510 -15.24 12.29 -21.03
CA GLY A 510 -14.08 11.45 -20.74
C GLY A 510 -13.34 11.87 -19.48
N VAL A 511 -14.08 12.32 -18.47
CA VAL A 511 -13.55 12.75 -17.16
C VAL A 511 -13.58 11.55 -16.23
N LEU A 512 -12.41 11.08 -15.80
CA LEU A 512 -12.19 10.17 -14.67
C LEU A 512 -11.02 10.72 -13.86
#